data_AF-A0A2P6U0S4-F1
#
_entry.id   AF-A0A2P6U0S4-F1
#
_cell.length_a   1.000
_cell.length_b   1.000
_cell.length_c   1.000
_cell.angle_alpha   90.00
_cell.angle_beta   90.00
_cell.angle_gamma   90.00
#
_symmetry.space_group_name_H-M   'P 1'
#
loop_
_entity.id
_entity.type
_entity.pdbx_description
1 polymer ?
#
loop_
_entity_poly.entity_id
_entity_poly.type
_entity_poly.pdbx_seq_one_letter_code
_entity_poly.pdbx_strand_id
1 'polypeptide(L)'
;MKATFALALACLLLADGALAGGLLKKYQPPRQGRRLAASDELLVITTVAFGDNVVACKVWDPDTMTWDWPSNPTEFTAAGKAQPPAADVKKLSSLICSDPEAAGDQIRTAVQAGGSQAQAAVYAIFTADCPSEDAASEAYGAAIDAVNSGDPDKVDAVSSWFTNFAKAADEVGIPVCMSLAVVDTSTAEPKETRDFHATGPAPAAKKSSRKASPAASKTAGRR
;
A
#
# COMPACT_ATOMS: atom_id res chain seq x y z
N MET A 1 26.32 24.11 7.26
CA MET A 1 25.54 23.69 8.44
C MET A 1 24.42 22.79 7.93
N LYS A 2 24.52 21.47 8.15
CA LYS A 2 23.49 20.51 7.73
C LYS A 2 22.50 20.39 8.90
N ALA A 3 21.31 20.95 8.75
CA ALA A 3 20.26 20.81 9.74
C ALA A 3 19.65 19.41 9.58
N THR A 4 19.99 18.51 10.50
CA THR A 4 19.33 17.23 10.69
C THR A 4 17.94 17.53 11.26
N PHE A 5 16.93 17.66 10.40
CA PHE A 5 15.54 17.69 10.83
C PHE A 5 15.12 16.27 11.18
N ALA A 6 15.21 15.93 12.47
CA ALA A 6 14.51 14.80 13.02
C ALA A 6 13.02 15.15 13.03
N LEU A 7 12.29 14.68 12.01
CA LEU A 7 10.83 14.61 12.06
C LEU A 7 10.50 13.56 13.11
N ALA A 8 10.22 14.00 14.32
CA ALA A 8 9.60 13.18 15.34
C ALA A 8 8.13 12.99 14.94
N LEU A 9 7.89 12.06 14.01
CA LEU A 9 6.56 11.52 13.76
C LEU A 9 6.16 10.80 15.05
N ALA A 10 5.18 11.36 15.75
CA ALA A 10 4.67 10.82 16.98
C ALA A 10 4.15 9.40 16.73
N CYS A 11 4.95 8.44 17.18
CA CYS A 11 4.65 7.03 17.23
C CYS A 11 3.51 6.80 18.24
N LEU A 12 2.26 7.00 17.80
CA LEU A 12 1.11 6.38 18.44
C LEU A 12 1.07 4.93 17.96
N LEU A 13 1.66 4.06 18.78
CA LEU A 13 1.44 2.62 18.76
C LEU A 13 -0.04 2.35 19.08
N LEU A 14 -0.87 2.36 18.04
CA LEU A 14 -1.99 1.44 17.93
C LEU A 14 -1.69 0.52 16.74
N ALA A 15 -1.29 -0.69 17.10
CA ALA A 15 -1.37 -1.85 16.23
C ALA A 15 -2.79 -1.99 15.65
N ASP A 16 -2.87 -2.58 14.46
CA ASP A 16 -4.07 -3.03 13.74
C ASP A 16 -4.96 -1.95 13.09
N GLY A 17 -4.38 -0.80 12.75
CA GLY A 17 -4.99 0.16 11.82
C GLY A 17 -4.59 -0.15 10.37
N ALA A 18 -5.12 -1.22 9.79
CA ALA A 18 -5.09 -1.35 8.34
C ALA A 18 -5.67 -0.06 7.73
N LEU A 19 -4.93 0.63 6.87
CA LEU A 19 -5.47 1.59 5.89
C LEU A 19 -6.35 0.86 4.85
N ALA A 20 -7.18 -0.09 5.30
CA ALA A 20 -8.27 -0.72 4.58
C ALA A 20 -9.61 0.00 4.88
N GLY A 21 -9.54 1.22 5.42
CA GLY A 21 -10.70 2.05 5.80
C GLY A 21 -11.24 2.94 4.68
N GLY A 22 -10.65 2.90 3.48
CA GLY A 22 -11.21 3.52 2.29
C GLY A 22 -12.41 2.72 1.81
N LEU A 23 -13.56 2.96 2.42
CA LEU A 23 -14.89 2.88 1.79
C LEU A 23 -15.09 1.72 0.80
N LEU A 24 -14.81 0.47 1.22
CA LEU A 24 -15.59 -0.66 0.72
C LEU A 24 -17.02 -0.43 1.22
N LYS A 25 -17.76 0.37 0.45
CA LYS A 25 -19.21 0.46 0.49
C LYS A 25 -19.67 -1.00 0.49
N LYS A 26 -20.03 -1.53 1.67
CA LYS A 26 -20.32 -2.96 1.88
C LYS A 26 -21.08 -3.43 0.67
N TYR A 27 -20.46 -4.29 -0.14
CA TYR A 27 -21.12 -4.83 -1.32
C TYR A 27 -22.38 -5.52 -0.82
N GLN A 28 -23.51 -4.85 -1.00
CA GLN A 28 -24.82 -5.43 -0.72
C GLN A 28 -25.24 -6.05 -2.04
N PRO A 29 -25.23 -7.40 -2.14
CA PRO A 29 -25.67 -8.04 -3.36
C PRO A 29 -27.09 -7.58 -3.70
N PRO A 30 -27.40 -7.34 -4.98
CA PRO A 30 -28.71 -6.88 -5.40
C PRO A 30 -29.82 -7.82 -4.88
N ARG A 31 -30.92 -7.23 -4.39
CA ARG A 31 -32.07 -7.98 -3.84
C ARG A 31 -32.54 -9.04 -4.85
N GLN A 32 -32.50 -10.29 -4.41
CA GLN A 32 -32.89 -11.50 -5.15
C GLN A 32 -34.31 -11.38 -5.71
N GLY A 33 -34.45 -10.96 -6.97
CA GLY A 33 -35.75 -10.83 -7.64
C GLY A 33 -35.78 -11.35 -9.08
N ARG A 34 -34.65 -11.75 -9.64
CA ARG A 34 -34.58 -12.26 -11.02
C ARG A 34 -33.38 -13.20 -11.14
N ARG A 35 -33.63 -14.50 -11.32
CA ARG A 35 -32.60 -15.46 -11.75
C ARG A 35 -32.22 -15.12 -13.19
N LEU A 36 -31.31 -14.15 -13.35
CA LEU A 36 -30.48 -14.09 -14.52
C LEU A 36 -29.57 -15.32 -14.46
N ALA A 37 -29.30 -15.96 -15.59
CA ALA A 37 -28.30 -17.03 -15.66
C ALA A 37 -27.02 -16.50 -15.01
N ALA A 38 -26.40 -17.30 -14.13
CA ALA A 38 -25.13 -16.96 -13.51
C ALA A 38 -24.07 -16.85 -14.60
N SER A 39 -23.95 -15.67 -15.20
CA SER A 39 -22.74 -15.26 -15.89
C SER A 39 -21.68 -15.10 -14.80
N ASP A 40 -20.52 -15.72 -15.00
CA ASP A 40 -19.35 -15.52 -14.14
C ASP A 40 -19.10 -14.01 -14.02
N GLU A 41 -19.50 -13.44 -12.88
CA GLU A 41 -19.31 -12.02 -12.60
C GLU A 41 -17.89 -11.91 -12.03
N LEU A 42 -16.95 -11.57 -12.92
CA LEU A 42 -15.57 -11.32 -12.55
C LEU A 42 -15.45 -9.86 -12.07
N LEU A 43 -14.69 -9.66 -11.00
CA LEU A 43 -14.42 -8.33 -10.42
C LEU A 43 -12.92 -8.15 -10.18
N VAL A 44 -12.38 -6.99 -10.55
CA VAL A 44 -11.03 -6.57 -10.16
C VAL A 44 -11.07 -5.97 -8.77
N ILE A 45 -10.43 -6.63 -7.82
CA ILE A 45 -10.29 -6.16 -6.44
C ILE A 45 -8.82 -5.88 -6.19
N THR A 46 -8.53 -4.82 -5.45
CA THR A 46 -7.15 -4.39 -5.16
C THR A 46 -6.95 -4.06 -3.70
N THR A 47 -5.71 -4.11 -3.24
CA THR A 47 -5.29 -3.58 -1.94
C THR A 47 -3.91 -2.97 -2.04
N VAL A 48 -3.59 -2.10 -1.09
CA VAL A 48 -2.27 -1.51 -0.95
C VAL A 48 -1.82 -1.61 0.51
N ALA A 49 -0.54 -1.91 0.67
CA ALA A 49 0.17 -1.93 1.94
C ALA A 49 1.40 -1.03 1.83
N PHE A 50 1.70 -0.37 2.95
CA PHE A 50 2.88 0.47 3.11
C PHE A 50 3.60 0.08 4.39
N GLY A 51 4.89 0.35 4.48
CA GLY A 51 5.64 0.14 5.71
C GLY A 51 6.82 1.09 5.86
N ASP A 52 7.27 1.28 7.10
CA ASP A 52 8.33 2.25 7.41
C ASP A 52 9.71 1.86 6.85
N ASN A 53 9.98 0.55 6.81
CA ASN A 53 11.28 0.00 6.40
C ASN A 53 11.13 -1.17 5.42
N VAL A 54 10.12 -1.99 5.68
CA VAL A 54 9.76 -3.17 4.90
C VAL A 54 8.24 -3.27 4.79
N VAL A 55 7.76 -3.96 3.77
CA VAL A 55 6.34 -4.21 3.52
C VAL A 55 6.16 -5.59 2.88
N ALA A 56 5.02 -6.23 3.11
CA ALA A 56 4.66 -7.47 2.42
C ALA A 56 3.44 -7.24 1.52
N CYS A 57 3.23 -8.15 0.57
CA CYS A 57 2.01 -8.20 -0.21
C CYS A 57 0.95 -8.99 0.54
N LYS A 58 -0.30 -8.55 0.44
CA LYS A 58 -1.44 -9.30 0.97
C LYS A 58 -1.87 -10.35 -0.04
N VAL A 59 -2.45 -11.43 0.45
CA VAL A 59 -2.99 -12.51 -0.38
C VAL A 59 -4.51 -12.48 -0.27
N TRP A 60 -5.19 -12.75 -1.38
CA TRP A 60 -6.64 -12.88 -1.40
C TRP A 60 -7.06 -14.18 -0.70
N ASP A 61 -7.98 -14.07 0.27
CA ASP A 61 -8.60 -15.18 0.96
C ASP A 61 -10.03 -15.41 0.42
N PRO A 62 -10.28 -16.50 -0.34
CA PRO A 62 -11.59 -16.79 -0.89
C PRO A 62 -12.64 -17.14 0.17
N ASP A 63 -12.23 -17.67 1.34
CA ASP A 63 -13.16 -18.09 2.39
C ASP A 63 -13.82 -16.87 3.07
N THR A 64 -13.06 -15.78 3.20
CA THR A 64 -13.54 -14.53 3.83
C THR A 64 -13.88 -13.43 2.82
N MET A 65 -13.51 -13.61 1.54
CA MET A 65 -13.53 -12.55 0.52
C MET A 65 -12.79 -11.28 0.95
N THR A 66 -11.62 -11.45 1.59
CA THR A 66 -10.79 -10.33 2.06
C THR A 66 -9.32 -10.51 1.69
N TRP A 67 -8.55 -9.44 1.84
CA TRP A 67 -7.10 -9.46 1.73
C TRP A 67 -6.47 -9.71 3.09
N ASP A 68 -5.71 -10.79 3.22
CA ASP A 68 -5.03 -11.19 4.46
C ASP A 68 -3.51 -11.20 4.31
N TRP A 69 -2.81 -11.20 5.44
CA TRP A 69 -1.36 -11.36 5.48
C TRP A 69 -0.99 -12.84 5.34
N PRO A 70 -0.05 -13.19 4.44
CA PRO A 70 0.43 -14.56 4.36
C PRO A 70 1.14 -14.96 5.67
N SER A 71 1.02 -16.24 6.05
CA SER A 71 1.64 -16.77 7.28
C SER A 71 3.17 -16.66 7.31
N ASN A 72 3.80 -16.59 6.13
CA ASN A 72 5.24 -16.38 5.95
C ASN A 72 5.44 -15.29 4.89
N PRO A 73 5.30 -14.00 5.26
CA PRO A 73 5.37 -12.91 4.31
C PRO A 73 6.77 -12.78 3.71
N THR A 74 6.82 -12.57 2.40
CA THR A 74 8.03 -12.03 1.75
C THR A 74 8.02 -10.53 1.96
N GLU A 75 9.07 -10.02 2.60
CA GLU A 75 9.24 -8.60 2.88
C GLU A 75 10.02 -7.91 1.76
N PHE A 76 9.59 -6.70 1.42
CA PHE A 76 10.16 -5.84 0.38
C PHE A 76 10.57 -4.50 0.99
N THR A 77 11.67 -3.93 0.50
CA THR A 77 12.19 -2.61 0.85
C THR A 77 12.31 -1.74 -0.41
N ALA A 78 12.55 -0.45 -0.22
CA ALA A 78 12.66 0.53 -1.30
C ALA A 78 14.09 1.08 -1.40
N ALA A 79 14.54 1.37 -2.62
CA ALA A 79 15.90 1.81 -2.89
C ALA A 79 16.19 3.25 -2.40
N GLY A 80 15.25 4.19 -2.57
CA GLY A 80 15.41 5.59 -2.09
C GLY A 80 16.51 6.37 -2.79
N LYS A 81 16.69 6.17 -4.10
CA LYS A 81 17.75 6.80 -4.89
C LYS A 81 17.36 8.13 -5.56
N ALA A 82 16.08 8.52 -5.49
CA ALA A 82 15.54 9.73 -6.08
C ALA A 82 14.99 10.67 -5.00
N GLN A 83 15.22 11.97 -5.17
CA GLN A 83 14.61 13.03 -4.38
C GLN A 83 13.82 13.93 -5.32
N PRO A 84 12.48 13.89 -5.30
CA PRO A 84 11.66 14.75 -6.15
C PRO A 84 11.88 16.24 -5.85
N PRO A 85 11.71 17.14 -6.82
CA PRO A 85 11.82 18.58 -6.59
C PRO A 85 10.85 19.06 -5.51
N ALA A 86 11.38 19.76 -4.49
CA ALA A 86 10.58 20.19 -3.34
C ALA A 86 9.39 21.10 -3.71
N ALA A 87 9.51 21.87 -4.80
CA ALA A 87 8.42 22.71 -5.29
C ALA A 87 7.23 21.89 -5.80
N ASP A 88 7.50 20.80 -6.53
CA ASP A 88 6.47 19.92 -7.07
C ASP A 88 5.77 19.14 -5.96
N VAL A 89 6.55 18.61 -5.01
CA VAL A 89 6.03 17.94 -3.80
C VAL A 89 5.15 18.91 -3.02
N LYS A 90 5.64 20.10 -2.69
CA LYS A 90 4.86 21.10 -1.93
C LYS A 90 3.56 21.49 -2.64
N LYS A 91 3.59 21.69 -3.96
CA LYS A 91 2.41 22.03 -4.75
C LYS A 91 1.35 20.93 -4.63
N LEU A 92 1.75 19.68 -4.84
CA LEU A 92 0.80 18.57 -4.79
C LEU A 92 0.34 18.26 -3.37
N SER A 93 1.22 18.29 -2.36
CA SER A 93 0.82 18.14 -0.95
C SER A 93 -0.16 19.22 -0.52
N SER A 94 0.01 20.47 -0.97
CA SER A 94 -0.96 21.55 -0.69
C SER A 94 -2.32 21.25 -1.34
N LEU A 95 -2.32 20.66 -2.53
CA LEU A 95 -3.56 20.24 -3.20
C LEU A 95 -4.20 19.06 -2.47
N ILE A 96 -3.45 18.04 -2.07
CA ILE A 96 -3.94 16.92 -1.26
C ILE A 96 -4.66 17.45 -0.01
N CYS A 97 -4.07 18.42 0.69
CA CYS A 97 -4.65 18.94 1.93
C CYS A 97 -5.86 19.87 1.73
N SER A 98 -6.10 20.39 0.52
CA SER A 98 -7.17 21.37 0.26
C SER A 98 -8.29 20.83 -0.63
N ASP A 99 -7.97 19.92 -1.55
CA ASP A 99 -8.89 19.29 -2.50
C ASP A 99 -8.36 17.88 -2.86
N PRO A 100 -8.63 16.86 -2.01
CA PRO A 100 -8.17 15.49 -2.23
C PRO A 100 -8.64 14.89 -3.57
N GLU A 101 -9.85 15.22 -4.03
CA GLU A 101 -10.40 14.70 -5.28
C GLU A 101 -9.61 15.23 -6.49
N ALA A 102 -9.38 16.55 -6.56
CA ALA A 102 -8.54 17.13 -7.61
C ALA A 102 -7.08 16.67 -7.50
N ALA A 103 -6.57 16.44 -6.29
CA ALA A 103 -5.27 15.83 -6.09
C ALA A 103 -5.21 14.41 -6.64
N GLY A 104 -6.25 13.61 -6.43
CA GLY A 104 -6.37 12.25 -6.96
C GLY A 104 -6.27 12.20 -8.48
N ASP A 105 -6.93 13.12 -9.18
CA ASP A 105 -6.80 13.25 -10.64
C ASP A 105 -5.37 13.59 -11.10
N GLN A 106 -4.66 14.46 -10.37
CA GLN A 106 -3.26 14.78 -10.67
C GLN A 106 -2.33 13.60 -10.36
N ILE A 107 -2.54 12.92 -9.24
CA ILE A 107 -1.81 11.70 -8.86
C ILE A 107 -2.00 10.63 -9.92
N ARG A 108 -3.24 10.35 -10.33
CA ARG A 108 -3.55 9.39 -11.40
C ARG A 108 -2.73 9.69 -12.64
N THR A 109 -2.82 10.93 -13.12
CA THR A 109 -2.15 11.37 -14.36
C THR A 109 -0.64 11.27 -14.25
N ALA A 110 -0.06 11.69 -13.13
CA ALA A 110 1.38 11.63 -12.88
C ALA A 110 1.89 10.19 -12.80
N VAL A 111 1.17 9.30 -12.13
CA VAL A 111 1.52 7.87 -12.03
C VAL A 111 1.37 7.17 -13.39
N GLN A 112 0.34 7.50 -14.18
CA GLN A 112 0.19 6.99 -15.55
C GLN A 112 1.36 7.40 -16.44
N ALA A 113 1.83 8.65 -16.32
CA ALA A 113 3.00 9.14 -17.05
C ALA A 113 4.32 8.48 -16.60
N GLY A 114 4.40 8.06 -15.33
CA GLY A 114 5.59 7.44 -14.76
C GLY A 114 6.73 8.45 -14.49
N GLY A 115 7.95 7.92 -14.33
CA GLY A 115 9.17 8.73 -14.20
C GLY A 115 9.13 9.71 -13.02
N SER A 116 9.70 10.90 -13.22
CA SER A 116 9.84 11.91 -12.16
C SER A 116 8.51 12.50 -11.69
N GLN A 117 7.48 12.52 -12.54
CA GLN A 117 6.14 12.97 -12.15
C GLN A 117 5.49 11.99 -11.17
N ALA A 118 5.56 10.69 -11.47
CA ALA A 118 5.09 9.65 -10.55
C ALA A 118 5.87 9.68 -9.22
N GLN A 119 7.18 9.88 -9.26
CA GLN A 119 8.01 10.02 -8.05
C GLN A 119 7.55 11.18 -7.15
N ALA A 120 7.32 12.36 -7.72
CA ALA A 120 6.80 13.51 -6.97
C ALA A 120 5.40 13.24 -6.41
N ALA A 121 4.53 12.60 -7.21
CA ALA A 121 3.17 12.25 -6.80
C ALA A 121 3.14 11.27 -5.64
N VAL A 122 3.86 10.15 -5.75
CA VAL A 122 3.97 9.16 -4.69
C VAL A 122 4.57 9.79 -3.45
N TYR A 123 5.71 10.48 -3.55
CA TYR A 123 6.35 11.10 -2.39
C TYR A 123 5.44 12.12 -1.67
N ALA A 124 4.67 12.91 -2.43
CA ALA A 124 3.74 13.89 -1.87
C ALA A 124 2.63 13.25 -1.03
N ILE A 125 2.11 12.06 -1.41
CA ILE A 125 1.08 11.35 -0.64
C ILE A 125 1.56 11.02 0.77
N PHE A 126 2.82 10.57 0.92
CA PHE A 126 3.36 10.14 2.23
C PHE A 126 3.97 11.26 3.06
N THR A 127 4.21 12.42 2.46
CA THR A 127 4.82 13.57 3.14
C THR A 127 3.87 14.75 3.30
N ALA A 128 2.64 14.64 2.81
CA ALA A 128 1.60 15.64 3.03
C ALA A 128 1.25 15.69 4.52
N ASP A 129 1.49 16.87 5.11
CA ASP A 129 1.14 17.18 6.50
C ASP A 129 -0.15 18.00 6.50
N CYS A 130 -1.28 17.30 6.49
CA CYS A 130 -2.61 17.89 6.32
C CYS A 130 -3.34 18.06 7.67
N PRO A 131 -4.19 19.08 7.81
CA PRO A 131 -5.07 19.19 8.99
C PRO A 131 -6.06 18.04 9.14
N SER A 132 -6.49 17.45 8.02
CA SER A 132 -7.27 16.22 7.99
C SER A 132 -6.35 15.02 7.81
N GLU A 133 -6.41 14.06 8.73
CA GLU A 133 -5.61 12.83 8.70
C GLU A 133 -5.97 11.93 7.50
N ASP A 134 -7.18 12.08 6.94
CA ASP A 134 -7.68 11.26 5.83
C ASP A 134 -7.39 11.86 4.44
N ALA A 135 -6.94 13.12 4.34
CA ALA A 135 -6.81 13.80 3.04
C ALA A 135 -5.89 13.06 2.06
N ALA A 136 -4.79 12.47 2.55
CA ALA A 136 -3.88 11.68 1.72
C ALA A 136 -4.49 10.35 1.26
N SER A 137 -5.26 9.68 2.14
CA SER A 137 -5.92 8.42 1.80
C SER A 137 -7.09 8.65 0.84
N GLU A 138 -7.85 9.74 0.99
CA GLU A 138 -8.88 10.19 0.07
C GLU A 138 -8.31 10.51 -1.32
N ALA A 139 -7.19 11.23 -1.39
CA ALA A 139 -6.54 11.54 -2.66
C ALA A 139 -6.02 10.28 -3.38
N TYR A 140 -5.45 9.34 -2.64
CA TYR A 140 -5.08 8.03 -3.19
C TYR A 140 -6.32 7.26 -3.69
N GLY A 141 -7.39 7.22 -2.88
CA GLY A 141 -8.67 6.59 -3.23
C GLY A 141 -9.24 7.13 -4.54
N ALA A 142 -9.34 8.46 -4.67
CA ALA A 142 -9.80 9.10 -5.89
C ALA A 142 -8.91 8.76 -7.10
N ALA A 143 -7.58 8.67 -6.92
CA ALA A 143 -6.66 8.29 -7.99
C ALA A 143 -6.86 6.85 -8.47
N ILE A 144 -7.01 5.89 -7.55
CA ILE A 144 -7.17 4.47 -7.89
C ILE A 144 -8.58 4.16 -8.42
N ASP A 145 -9.64 4.75 -7.84
CA ASP A 145 -11.03 4.55 -8.30
C ASP A 145 -11.20 4.99 -9.76
N ALA A 146 -10.45 6.01 -10.18
CA ALA A 146 -10.46 6.48 -11.55
C ALA A 146 -9.74 5.55 -12.55
N VAL A 147 -9.00 4.55 -12.08
CA VAL A 147 -8.33 3.52 -12.90
C VAL A 147 -8.98 2.15 -12.73
N ASN A 148 -9.40 1.81 -11.52
CA ASN A 148 -10.04 0.55 -11.16
C ASN A 148 -11.56 0.71 -11.03
N SER A 149 -12.27 0.48 -12.13
CA SER A 149 -13.74 0.42 -12.13
C SER A 149 -14.33 -0.90 -11.63
N GLY A 150 -13.50 -1.88 -11.25
CA GLY A 150 -13.91 -3.26 -10.98
C GLY A 150 -14.06 -4.13 -12.24
N ASP A 151 -14.08 -3.53 -13.43
CA ASP A 151 -14.19 -4.24 -14.71
C ASP A 151 -12.94 -5.11 -15.00
N PRO A 152 -13.08 -6.45 -15.18
CA PRO A 152 -11.98 -7.36 -15.51
C PRO A 152 -11.24 -6.98 -16.80
N ASP A 153 -11.90 -6.34 -17.76
CA ASP A 153 -11.27 -5.89 -19.02
C ASP A 153 -10.28 -4.73 -18.79
N LYS A 154 -10.24 -4.16 -17.58
CA LYS A 154 -9.32 -3.09 -17.19
C LYS A 154 -8.11 -3.57 -16.39
N VAL A 155 -7.97 -4.88 -16.15
CA VAL A 155 -6.88 -5.44 -15.31
C VAL A 155 -5.49 -4.95 -15.73
N ASP A 156 -5.23 -4.82 -17.03
CA ASP A 156 -3.93 -4.36 -17.54
C ASP A 156 -3.70 -2.86 -17.32
N ALA A 157 -4.75 -2.04 -17.36
CA ALA A 157 -4.65 -0.62 -17.04
C ALA A 157 -4.32 -0.42 -15.55
N VAL A 158 -4.99 -1.16 -14.67
CA VAL A 158 -4.71 -1.15 -13.22
C VAL A 158 -3.29 -1.66 -12.94
N SER A 159 -2.90 -2.76 -13.59
CA SER A 159 -1.55 -3.34 -13.46
C SER A 159 -0.45 -2.37 -13.92
N SER A 160 -0.66 -1.68 -15.04
CA SER A 160 0.28 -0.66 -15.53
C SER A 160 0.39 0.50 -14.54
N TRP A 161 -0.72 0.91 -13.94
CA TRP A 161 -0.73 1.98 -12.93
C TRP A 161 0.02 1.55 -11.66
N PHE A 162 -0.26 0.36 -11.12
CA PHE A 162 0.47 -0.21 -9.98
C PHE A 162 1.97 -0.40 -10.27
N THR A 163 2.33 -0.84 -11.47
CA THR A 163 3.75 -0.95 -11.88
C THR A 163 4.47 0.39 -11.78
N ASN A 164 3.86 1.45 -12.30
CA ASN A 164 4.44 2.79 -12.24
C ASN A 164 4.47 3.34 -10.82
N PHE A 165 3.43 3.11 -10.02
CA PHE A 165 3.38 3.52 -8.62
C PHE A 165 4.48 2.83 -7.81
N ALA A 166 4.60 1.50 -7.92
CA ALA A 166 5.59 0.70 -7.19
C ALA A 166 7.02 1.14 -7.56
N LYS A 167 7.27 1.36 -8.85
CA LYS A 167 8.55 1.88 -9.33
C LYS A 167 8.84 3.27 -8.77
N ALA A 168 7.87 4.19 -8.79
CA ALA A 168 8.05 5.52 -8.22
C ALA A 168 8.33 5.48 -6.71
N ALA A 169 7.60 4.63 -5.97
CA ALA A 169 7.80 4.42 -4.54
C ALA A 169 9.19 3.85 -4.23
N ASP A 170 9.66 2.86 -4.99
CA ASP A 170 11.01 2.31 -4.89
C ASP A 170 12.09 3.37 -5.07
N GLU A 171 11.92 4.21 -6.10
CA GLU A 171 12.84 5.30 -6.42
C GLU A 171 12.92 6.31 -5.28
N VAL A 172 11.79 6.69 -4.66
CA VAL A 172 11.75 7.69 -3.58
C VAL A 172 11.88 7.11 -2.17
N GLY A 173 12.08 5.80 -2.04
CA GLY A 173 12.43 5.16 -0.77
C GLY A 173 11.24 4.85 0.11
N ILE A 174 10.07 4.60 -0.49
CA ILE A 174 8.83 4.26 0.21
C ILE A 174 8.51 2.79 -0.05
N PRO A 175 8.64 1.91 0.96
CA PRO A 175 8.22 0.53 0.84
C PRO A 175 6.70 0.44 0.59
N VAL A 176 6.32 -0.05 -0.59
CA VAL A 176 4.93 -0.35 -0.96
C VAL A 176 4.81 -1.78 -1.47
N CYS A 177 3.70 -2.44 -1.15
CA CYS A 177 3.19 -3.52 -2.00
C CYS A 177 1.71 -3.29 -2.31
N MET A 178 1.35 -3.41 -3.59
CA MET A 178 -0.02 -3.42 -4.07
C MET A 178 -0.33 -4.82 -4.61
N SER A 179 -1.51 -5.32 -4.28
CA SER A 179 -1.99 -6.61 -4.76
C SER A 179 -3.30 -6.42 -5.52
N LEU A 180 -3.46 -7.20 -6.58
CA LEU A 180 -4.62 -7.23 -7.45
C LEU A 180 -5.12 -8.66 -7.58
N ALA A 181 -6.43 -8.85 -7.57
CA ALA A 181 -7.08 -10.11 -7.89
C ALA A 181 -8.24 -9.89 -8.88
N VAL A 182 -8.35 -10.75 -9.89
CA VAL A 182 -9.58 -10.90 -10.68
C VAL A 182 -10.37 -12.04 -10.05
N VAL A 183 -11.45 -11.72 -9.37
CA VAL A 183 -12.22 -12.66 -8.53
C VAL A 183 -13.53 -13.01 -9.21
N ASP A 184 -13.84 -14.30 -9.28
CA ASP A 184 -15.18 -14.76 -9.63
C ASP A 184 -16.08 -14.65 -8.41
N THR A 185 -17.02 -13.71 -8.44
CA THR A 185 -17.84 -13.39 -7.28
C THR A 185 -18.87 -14.47 -6.94
N SER A 186 -19.06 -15.47 -7.82
CA SER A 186 -19.94 -16.61 -7.55
C SER A 186 -19.26 -17.70 -6.72
N THR A 187 -17.94 -17.83 -6.86
CA THR A 187 -17.12 -18.84 -6.16
C THR A 187 -16.16 -18.25 -5.14
N ALA A 188 -15.97 -16.92 -5.13
CA ALA A 188 -14.93 -16.19 -4.42
C ALA A 188 -13.48 -16.54 -4.83
N GLU A 189 -13.31 -17.44 -5.79
CA GLU A 189 -12.01 -17.90 -6.27
C GLU A 189 -11.33 -16.85 -7.15
N PRO A 190 -10.05 -16.54 -6.92
CA PRO A 190 -9.29 -15.68 -7.82
C PRO A 190 -8.98 -16.44 -9.11
N LYS A 191 -9.34 -15.87 -10.26
CA LYS A 191 -8.89 -16.36 -11.58
C LYS A 191 -7.48 -15.90 -11.91
N GLU A 192 -7.08 -14.77 -11.34
CA GLU A 192 -5.76 -14.18 -11.52
C GLU A 192 -5.38 -13.37 -10.27
N THR A 193 -4.10 -13.39 -9.89
CA THR A 193 -3.52 -12.48 -8.89
C THR A 193 -2.21 -11.88 -9.41
N ARG A 194 -1.93 -10.63 -9.02
CA ARG A 194 -0.69 -9.92 -9.35
C ARG A 194 -0.22 -9.10 -8.15
N ASP A 195 1.07 -9.11 -7.87
CA ASP A 195 1.71 -8.29 -6.85
C ASP A 195 2.66 -7.28 -7.49
N PHE A 196 2.68 -6.06 -6.94
CA PHE A 196 3.48 -4.94 -7.41
C PHE A 196 4.14 -4.27 -6.21
N HIS A 197 5.45 -4.40 -6.09
CA HIS A 197 6.18 -3.97 -4.90
C HIS A 197 7.45 -3.20 -5.25
N ALA A 198 8.00 -2.47 -4.27
CA ALA A 198 9.35 -1.92 -4.36
C ALA A 198 10.40 -3.05 -4.50
N THR A 199 11.54 -2.78 -5.13
CA THR A 199 12.32 -3.83 -5.82
C THR A 199 13.21 -4.69 -4.94
N GLY A 200 13.53 -4.28 -3.71
CA GLY A 200 14.49 -5.01 -2.88
C GLY A 200 13.79 -6.06 -2.01
N PRO A 201 14.06 -7.38 -2.12
CA PRO A 201 13.75 -8.27 -1.00
C PRO A 201 14.47 -7.74 0.25
N ALA A 202 13.76 -7.68 1.37
CA ALA A 202 14.32 -7.20 2.61
C ALA A 202 15.58 -8.03 2.95
N PRO A 203 16.66 -7.40 3.46
CA PRO A 203 17.82 -8.14 3.89
C PRO A 203 17.36 -9.20 4.89
N ALA A 204 17.63 -10.48 4.59
CA ALA A 204 17.24 -11.57 5.48
C ALA A 204 17.67 -11.20 6.89
N ALA A 205 16.69 -11.07 7.81
CA ALA A 205 16.94 -10.65 9.18
C ALA A 205 18.09 -11.52 9.69
N LYS A 206 19.28 -10.90 9.86
CA LYS A 206 20.47 -11.65 10.29
C LYS A 206 20.04 -12.32 11.57
N LYS A 207 19.89 -13.66 11.54
CA LYS A 207 19.49 -14.45 12.71
C LYS A 207 20.45 -14.02 13.79
N SER A 208 19.97 -13.17 14.70
CA SER A 208 20.79 -12.66 15.78
C SER A 208 21.10 -13.91 16.58
N SER A 209 22.29 -14.44 16.37
CA SER A 209 22.84 -15.51 17.16
C SER A 209 23.02 -14.90 18.54
N ARG A 210 21.91 -14.86 19.30
CA ARG A 210 21.93 -14.68 20.75
C ARG A 210 22.80 -15.81 21.26
N LYS A 211 24.09 -15.51 21.36
CA LYS A 211 25.06 -16.31 22.08
C LYS A 211 24.46 -16.41 23.48
N ALA A 212 23.95 -17.59 23.82
CA ALA A 212 23.34 -17.84 25.12
C ALA A 212 24.36 -17.40 26.18
N SER A 213 24.08 -16.28 26.86
CA SER A 213 24.90 -15.87 27.99
C SER A 213 24.79 -16.98 29.04
N PRO A 214 25.91 -17.63 29.43
CA PRO A 214 25.85 -18.65 30.45
C PRO A 214 25.34 -18.02 31.75
N ALA A 215 24.27 -18.61 32.29
CA ALA A 215 23.69 -18.22 33.57
C ALA A 215 24.76 -18.30 34.65
N ALA A 216 25.13 -17.15 35.22
CA ALA A 216 26.00 -17.09 36.39
C ALA A 216 25.22 -17.65 37.59
N SER A 217 25.47 -18.91 37.93
CA SER A 217 25.00 -19.54 39.15
C SER A 217 25.67 -18.89 40.35
N LYS A 218 24.95 -18.03 41.07
CA LYS A 218 25.39 -17.52 42.38
C LYS A 218 24.97 -18.52 43.46
N THR A 219 25.92 -19.35 43.87
CA THR A 219 25.85 -20.14 45.10
C THR A 219 25.91 -19.20 46.30
N ALA A 220 24.80 -19.06 47.03
CA ALA A 220 24.73 -18.32 48.29
C ALA A 220 25.27 -19.21 49.42
N GLY A 221 26.36 -18.78 50.05
CA GLY A 221 26.84 -19.34 51.32
C GLY A 221 25.96 -18.85 52.47
N ARG A 222 25.40 -19.78 53.24
CA ARG A 222 24.79 -19.52 54.56
C ARG A 222 25.89 -19.48 55.63
N ARG A 223 25.81 -18.48 56.52
CA ARG A 223 26.35 -18.55 57.88
C ARG A 223 25.17 -18.70 58.83
#